data_AF-A0A528A3A1-F1
#
_entry.id   AF-A0A528A3A1-F1
#
_cell.length_a   1.000
_cell.length_b   1.000
_cell.length_c   1.000
_cell.angle_alpha   90.00
_cell.angle_beta   90.00
_cell.angle_gamma   90.00
#
_symmetry.space_group_name_H-M   'P 1'
#
loop_
_entity.id
_entity.type
_entity.pdbx_description
1 polymer ?
#
loop_
_entity_poly.entity_id
_entity_poly.type
_entity_poly.pdbx_seq_one_letter_code
_entity_poly.pdbx_strand_id
1 'polypeptide(L)' 'MRAFIAVMVLSPHAASAVTPERITAALSKLELLAEGVVADGGVPGLAIGVVHDDKVVFLKGFGHREAGKP' A
#
# COMPACT_ATOMS: atom_id res chain seq x y z
N MET A 1 24.00 -44.43 12.26
CA MET A 1 24.69 -43.84 11.10
C MET A 1 23.66 -43.61 10.00
N ARG A 2 23.32 -42.32 9.72
CA ARG A 2 22.80 -41.74 8.46
C ARG A 2 21.47 -42.33 7.92
N ALA A 3 20.45 -41.58 7.56
CA ALA A 3 20.33 -40.16 7.28
C ALA A 3 18.85 -39.77 7.47
N PHE A 4 18.60 -38.71 8.24
CA PHE A 4 17.35 -37.97 8.18
C PHE A 4 17.37 -37.17 6.87
N ILE A 5 16.68 -37.63 5.84
CA ILE A 5 16.41 -36.84 4.64
C ILE A 5 15.31 -35.85 5.03
N ALA A 6 15.72 -34.62 5.35
CA ALA A 6 14.80 -33.49 5.48
C ALA A 6 14.25 -33.18 4.08
N VAL A 7 13.03 -33.63 3.82
CA VAL A 7 12.23 -33.12 2.70
C VAL A 7 11.96 -31.66 3.01
N MET A 8 12.76 -30.77 2.43
CA MET A 8 12.43 -29.35 2.28
C MET A 8 11.14 -29.30 1.45
N VAL A 9 10.01 -29.27 2.14
CA VAL A 9 8.71 -29.01 1.53
C VAL A 9 8.81 -27.62 0.91
N LEU A 10 8.87 -27.59 -0.42
CA LEU A 10 8.63 -26.39 -1.20
C LEU A 10 7.13 -26.08 -1.05
N SER A 11 6.72 -25.57 0.11
CA SER A 11 5.36 -25.10 0.31
C SER A 11 5.13 -24.01 -0.72
N PRO A 12 4.17 -24.15 -1.64
CA PRO A 12 3.77 -23.02 -2.44
C PRO A 12 3.30 -21.98 -1.44
N HIS A 13 4.03 -20.86 -1.32
CA HIS A 13 3.49 -19.68 -0.67
C HIS A 13 2.24 -19.34 -1.49
N ALA A 14 1.08 -19.76 -1.00
CA ALA A 14 -0.19 -19.36 -1.58
C ALA A 14 -0.20 -17.84 -1.49
N ALA A 15 0.14 -17.18 -2.60
CA ALA A 15 -0.03 -15.75 -2.73
C ALA A 15 -1.49 -15.49 -2.37
N SER A 16 -1.71 -14.80 -1.25
CA SER A 16 -3.06 -14.47 -0.83
C SER A 16 -3.71 -13.71 -1.98
N ALA A 17 -4.83 -14.22 -2.49
CA ALA A 17 -5.55 -13.56 -3.57
C ALA A 17 -5.83 -12.11 -3.18
N VAL A 18 -5.56 -11.19 -4.12
CA VAL A 18 -5.89 -9.78 -3.96
C VAL A 18 -7.39 -9.65 -4.20
N THR A 19 -8.17 -9.73 -3.13
CA THR A 19 -9.62 -9.55 -3.21
C THR A 19 -10.00 -8.07 -3.17
N PRO A 20 -11.16 -7.67 -3.70
CA PRO A 20 -11.63 -6.29 -3.64
C PRO A 20 -11.67 -5.74 -2.21
N GLU A 21 -12.09 -6.56 -1.24
CA GLU A 21 -12.18 -6.16 0.17
C GLU A 21 -10.79 -5.89 0.76
N ARG A 22 -9.80 -6.69 0.36
CA ARG A 22 -8.41 -6.50 0.77
C ARG A 22 -7.82 -5.22 0.16
N ILE A 23 -8.16 -4.92 -1.09
CA ILE A 23 -7.78 -3.65 -1.74
C ILE A 23 -8.40 -2.49 -0.94
N THR A 24 -9.71 -2.51 -0.69
CA THR A 24 -10.40 -1.44 0.05
C THR A 24 -9.76 -1.23 1.43
N ALA A 25 -9.52 -2.30 2.19
CA ALA A 25 -8.87 -2.19 3.51
C ALA A 25 -7.44 -1.66 3.44
N ALA A 26 -6.69 -2.00 2.38
CA ALA A 26 -5.34 -1.48 2.16
C ALA A 26 -5.36 0.01 1.77
N LEU A 27 -6.30 0.43 0.91
CA LEU A 27 -6.45 1.82 0.50
C LEU A 27 -6.83 2.73 1.67
N SER A 28 -7.73 2.30 2.57
CA SER A 28 -8.04 3.06 3.78
C SER A 28 -6.82 3.25 4.69
N LYS A 29 -5.96 2.23 4.82
CA LYS A 29 -4.70 2.35 5.57
C LYS A 29 -3.71 3.28 4.89
N LEU A 30 -3.60 3.19 3.56
CA LEU A 30 -2.73 4.04 2.76
C LEU A 30 -3.11 5.52 2.89
N GLU A 31 -4.40 5.81 2.90
CA GLU A 31 -4.94 7.15 3.10
C GLU A 31 -4.53 7.73 4.46
N LEU A 32 -4.69 6.97 5.55
CA LEU A 32 -4.28 7.40 6.89
C LEU A 32 -2.77 7.66 6.99
N LEU A 33 -1.95 6.84 6.33
CA LEU A 33 -0.49 7.05 6.29
C LEU A 33 -0.14 8.33 5.53
N ALA A 34 -0.77 8.56 4.39
CA ALA A 34 -0.55 9.77 3.59
C ALA A 34 -0.94 11.04 4.35
N GLU A 35 -2.10 11.02 5.03
CA GLU A 35 -2.55 12.11 5.89
C GLU A 35 -1.57 12.35 7.04
N GLY A 36 -1.09 11.29 7.68
CA GLY A 36 -0.10 11.37 8.76
C GLY A 36 1.21 12.04 8.32
N VAL A 37 1.79 11.62 7.19
CA VAL A 37 3.07 12.19 6.70
C VAL A 37 2.96 13.69 6.40
N VAL A 38 1.81 14.12 5.87
CA VAL A 38 1.55 15.55 5.65
C VAL A 38 1.34 16.29 6.97
N ALA A 39 0.53 15.73 7.88
CA ALA A 39 0.22 16.33 9.17
C ALA A 39 1.46 16.48 10.06
N ASP A 40 2.36 15.51 10.02
CA ASP A 40 3.63 15.51 10.74
C ASP A 40 4.68 16.45 10.12
N GLY A 41 4.32 17.14 9.03
CA GLY A 41 5.19 18.09 8.35
C GLY A 41 6.35 17.45 7.57
N GLY A 42 6.30 16.13 7.34
CA GLY A 42 7.33 15.42 6.59
C GLY A 42 7.41 15.87 5.12
N VAL A 43 6.26 16.25 4.55
CA VAL A 43 6.17 16.89 3.23
C VAL A 43 5.04 17.94 3.21
N PRO A 44 5.11 19.00 2.37
CA PRO A 44 4.01 19.95 2.20
C PRO A 44 2.74 19.34 1.58
N GLY A 45 2.92 18.28 0.79
CA GLY A 45 1.84 17.55 0.13
C GLY A 45 2.39 16.40 -0.73
N LEU A 46 1.52 15.47 -1.09
CA LEU A 46 1.84 14.31 -1.94
C LEU A 46 0.61 13.85 -2.73
N ALA A 47 0.80 13.11 -3.82
CA ALA A 47 -0.28 12.53 -4.60
C ALA A 47 -0.06 11.04 -4.81
N ILE A 48 -1.14 10.26 -4.73
CA ILE A 48 -1.11 8.79 -4.86
C ILE A 48 -2.11 8.37 -5.93
N GLY A 49 -1.63 7.56 -6.88
CA GLY A 49 -2.45 6.80 -7.81
C GLY A 49 -2.19 5.30 -7.67
N VAL A 50 -3.24 4.49 -7.58
CA VAL A 50 -3.14 3.03 -7.52
C VAL A 50 -3.92 2.42 -8.68
N VAL A 51 -3.26 1.54 -9.42
CA VAL A 51 -3.83 0.79 -10.55
C VAL A 51 -3.83 -0.69 -10.23
N HIS A 52 -4.97 -1.35 -10.46
CA HIS A 52 -5.13 -2.80 -10.35
C HIS A 52 -6.03 -3.28 -11.49
N ASP A 53 -5.64 -4.37 -12.17
CA ASP A 53 -6.35 -4.90 -13.36
C ASP A 53 -6.68 -3.82 -14.39
N ASP A 54 -5.68 -3.01 -14.76
CA ASP A 54 -5.79 -1.89 -15.70
C ASP A 54 -6.81 -0.79 -15.32
N LYS A 55 -7.28 -0.79 -14.07
CA LYS A 55 -8.21 0.20 -13.53
C LYS A 55 -7.53 1.06 -12.47
N VAL A 56 -7.72 2.37 -12.56
CA VAL A 56 -7.38 3.28 -11.47
C VAL A 56 -8.38 3.06 -10.34
N VAL A 57 -7.93 2.43 -9.26
CA VAL A 57 -8.75 2.10 -8.08
C VAL A 57 -8.63 3.13 -6.96
N PHE A 58 -7.62 4.00 -7.02
CA PHE A 58 -7.43 5.10 -6.09
C PHE A 58 -6.67 6.24 -6.78
N LEU A 59 -7.13 7.47 -6.60
CA LEU A 59 -6.44 8.66 -7.08
C LEU A 59 -6.78 9.84 -6.15
N LYS A 60 -5.80 10.28 -5.37
CA LYS A 60 -6.00 11.37 -4.40
C LYS A 60 -4.72 12.18 -4.18
N GLY A 61 -4.88 13.48 -3.99
CA GLY A 61 -3.85 14.39 -3.49
C GLY A 61 -4.05 14.71 -2.00
N PHE A 62 -2.95 14.91 -1.29
CA PHE A 62 -2.87 15.23 0.13
C PHE A 62 -2.01 16.48 0.33
N GLY A 63 -2.29 17.22 1.38
CA GLY A 63 -1.68 18.53 1.63
C GLY A 63 -2.46 19.69 1.05
N HIS A 64 -2.22 20.87 1.59
CA HIS A 64 -2.89 22.10 1.18
C HIS A 64 -1.83 23.08 0.67
N ARG A 65 -1.96 23.49 -0.59
CA ARG A 65 -1.19 24.60 -1.16
C ARG A 65 -2.08 25.83 -1.13
N GLU A 66 -1.75 26.79 -0.30
CA GLU A 66 -2.46 28.06 -0.24
C GLU A 66 -1.83 29.06 -1.22
N ALA A 67 -2.62 29.59 -2.16
CA ALA A 67 -2.15 30.61 -3.07
C ALA A 67 -1.70 31.86 -2.29
N GLY A 68 -0.46 32.29 -2.52
CA GLY A 68 0.11 33.47 -1.85
C GLY A 68 0.83 33.19 -0.53
N LYS A 69 0.85 31.94 -0.05
CA LYS A 69 1.78 31.50 1.00
C LYS A 69 2.99 30.80 0.35
N PRO A 70 4.24 31.09 0.78
CA PRO A 70 5.42 30.42 0.24
C PRO A 70 5.32 28.89 0.38
#